data_AF-A0A7M5XEF4-F1
#
_entry.id   AF-A0A7M5XEF4-F1
#
_cell.length_a   1.000
_cell.length_b   1.000
_cell.length_c   1.000
_cell.angle_alpha   90.00
_cell.angle_beta   90.00
_cell.angle_gamma   90.00
#
_symmetry.space_group_name_H-M   'P 1'
#
loop_
_entity.id
_entity.type
_entity.pdbx_description
1 polymer ?
#
loop_
_entity_poly.entity_id
_entity_poly.type
_entity_poly.pdbx_seq_one_letter_code
_entity_poly.pdbx_strand_id
1 'polypeptide(L)'
;VGFLLLVYFAVKLYWQRLSAPWNHFDPIPFKIYPFIGQLPGLSQLNEEDFFREHFKWLGDKDTKIMWLGVDKYLITRDQKVIEKLLVSNTNITKSVSYWILNDWLGSSLLLTTGIHWRNKRKMLTPSFHFNILDNFFPTIENLTTKLCESLEKLAVKGDSFDACKAMKWHSIGVMCQTMMGVEMGDFLETAFKGVKCADEEKTKIVHFVESIDFILEFVITRSKCLWYWNKHILKLFPIGKQYYQRLDFIKKFGTTMIEKRIEKLKNDSEEDIPSNIDSRNKKVIFLDKMLTNINKGEVTVEDLFYDTQTFIFAGY
;
A
#
# COMPACT_ATOMS: atom_id res chain seq x y z
N VAL A 1 -1.62 -30.64 28.68
CA VAL A 1 -1.92 -30.28 27.26
C VAL A 1 -0.95 -29.23 26.69
N GLY A 2 -0.68 -28.11 27.38
CA GLY A 2 0.22 -27.05 26.86
C GLY A 2 1.67 -27.48 26.57
N PHE A 3 2.29 -28.30 27.42
CA PHE A 3 3.67 -28.75 27.23
C PHE A 3 3.85 -29.64 25.99
N LEU A 4 2.92 -30.58 25.77
CA LEU A 4 2.93 -31.47 24.60
C LEU A 4 2.69 -30.70 23.28
N LEU A 5 1.85 -29.66 23.31
CA LEU A 5 1.68 -28.76 22.16
C LEU A 5 2.97 -27.97 21.87
N LEU A 6 3.65 -27.48 22.91
CA LEU A 6 4.94 -26.78 22.78
C LEU A 6 6.01 -27.68 22.17
N VAL A 7 6.11 -28.92 22.64
CA VAL A 7 7.03 -29.93 22.11
C VAL A 7 6.66 -30.30 20.67
N TYR A 8 5.37 -30.51 20.36
CA TYR A 8 4.91 -30.78 19.00
C TYR A 8 5.24 -29.62 18.05
N PHE A 9 5.00 -28.37 18.46
CA PHE A 9 5.39 -27.20 17.68
C PHE A 9 6.89 -27.12 17.49
N ALA A 10 7.69 -27.35 18.53
CA ALA A 10 9.14 -27.37 18.43
C ALA A 10 9.64 -28.46 17.45
N VAL A 11 9.07 -29.66 17.50
CA VAL A 11 9.40 -30.78 16.60
C VAL A 11 8.95 -30.48 15.17
N LYS A 12 7.75 -29.94 14.97
CA LYS A 12 7.24 -29.55 13.64
C LYS A 12 8.12 -28.47 13.01
N LEU A 13 8.52 -27.48 13.79
CA LEU A 13 9.40 -26.40 13.36
C LEU A 13 10.81 -26.92 13.05
N TYR A 14 11.33 -27.82 13.87
CA TYR A 14 12.60 -28.50 13.60
C TYR A 14 12.55 -29.32 12.30
N TRP A 15 11.46 -30.04 12.07
CA TRP A 15 11.24 -30.76 10.82
C TRP A 15 11.14 -29.84 9.61
N GLN A 16 10.40 -28.72 9.69
CA GLN A 16 10.36 -27.70 8.62
C GLN A 16 11.75 -27.11 8.33
N ARG A 17 12.62 -26.98 9.34
CA ARG A 17 14.01 -26.54 9.13
C ARG A 17 14.81 -27.56 8.33
N LEU A 18 14.67 -28.85 8.63
CA LEU A 18 15.40 -29.94 8.00
C LEU A 18 14.89 -30.30 6.59
N SER A 19 13.58 -30.26 6.37
CA SER A 19 12.96 -30.74 5.11
C SER A 19 12.89 -29.69 4.00
N ALA A 20 13.34 -28.45 4.25
CA ALA A 20 13.27 -27.40 3.25
C ALA A 20 14.24 -27.67 2.08
N PRO A 21 13.76 -27.71 0.83
CA PRO A 21 14.59 -28.02 -0.36
C PRO A 21 15.70 -26.99 -0.62
N TRP A 22 15.68 -25.86 0.08
CA TRP A 22 16.57 -24.74 -0.11
C TRP A 22 17.87 -24.84 0.72
N ASN A 23 18.04 -25.85 1.57
CA ASN A 23 19.14 -25.96 2.55
C ASN A 23 20.57 -25.93 1.96
N HIS A 24 20.73 -26.07 0.65
CA HIS A 24 22.00 -25.89 -0.06
C HIS A 24 22.46 -24.43 -0.26
N PHE A 25 21.60 -23.44 -0.02
CA PHE A 25 21.96 -22.03 -0.17
C PHE A 25 22.54 -21.48 1.14
N ASP A 26 23.58 -20.67 1.02
CA ASP A 26 24.20 -20.01 2.17
C ASP A 26 23.22 -18.99 2.80
N PRO A 27 23.20 -18.86 4.14
CA PRO A 27 22.42 -17.82 4.78
C PRO A 27 23.08 -16.43 4.62
N ILE A 28 22.29 -15.37 4.78
CA ILE A 28 22.82 -13.99 4.93
C ILE A 28 23.72 -13.88 6.18
N PRO A 29 24.62 -12.89 6.29
CA PRO A 29 25.69 -12.86 7.31
C PRO A 29 25.20 -12.39 8.70
N PHE A 30 24.11 -12.98 9.17
CA PHE A 30 23.61 -12.84 10.53
C PHE A 30 23.49 -14.18 11.22
N LYS A 31 23.71 -14.18 12.54
CA LYS A 31 23.53 -15.37 13.37
C LYS A 31 22.07 -15.84 13.32
N ILE A 32 21.87 -17.13 13.04
CA ILE A 32 20.56 -17.77 13.02
C ILE A 32 20.25 -18.29 14.43
N TYR A 33 19.17 -17.81 15.02
CA TYR A 33 18.70 -18.26 16.32
C TYR A 33 17.50 -19.23 16.19
N PRO A 34 17.29 -20.13 17.17
CA PRO A 34 16.06 -20.91 17.26
C PRO A 34 14.82 -20.01 17.32
N PHE A 35 13.77 -20.36 16.56
CA PHE A 35 12.45 -19.69 16.48
C PHE A 35 12.42 -18.25 15.93
N ILE A 36 13.44 -17.45 16.21
CA ILE A 36 13.50 -16.03 15.82
C ILE A 36 14.34 -15.80 14.56
N GLY A 37 15.04 -16.81 14.06
CA GLY A 37 15.80 -16.73 12.81
C GLY A 37 16.92 -15.69 12.91
N GLN A 38 17.01 -14.82 11.91
CA GLN A 38 18.00 -13.74 11.84
C GLN A 38 17.41 -12.37 12.24
N LEU A 39 16.18 -12.35 12.77
CA LEU A 39 15.49 -11.12 13.15
C LEU A 39 16.30 -10.21 14.09
N PRO A 40 17.03 -10.71 15.12
CA PRO A 40 17.81 -9.82 16.00
C PRO A 40 18.91 -9.01 15.30
N GLY A 41 19.49 -9.54 14.22
CA GLY A 41 20.45 -8.81 13.40
C GLY A 41 19.74 -7.82 12.47
N LEU A 42 18.66 -8.27 11.83
CA LEU A 42 17.85 -7.46 10.91
C LEU A 42 17.12 -6.30 11.60
N SER A 43 16.77 -6.45 12.87
CA SER A 43 16.11 -5.40 13.67
C SER A 43 17.03 -4.23 14.01
N GLN A 44 18.34 -4.40 13.88
CA GLN A 44 19.32 -3.33 14.12
C GLN A 44 19.49 -2.41 12.90
N LEU A 45 19.09 -2.88 11.72
CA LEU A 45 19.16 -2.10 10.50
C LEU A 45 17.91 -1.23 10.37
N ASN A 46 18.10 0.05 10.04
CA ASN A 46 17.01 0.86 9.51
C ASN A 46 16.69 0.40 8.06
N GLU A 47 15.75 1.07 7.39
CA GLU A 47 15.35 0.70 6.03
C GLU A 47 16.50 0.89 5.02
N GLU A 48 17.15 2.05 5.04
CA GLU A 48 18.25 2.36 4.13
C GLU A 48 19.44 1.40 4.30
N ASP A 49 19.81 1.12 5.54
CA ASP A 49 20.88 0.19 5.89
C ASP A 49 20.52 -1.23 5.47
N PHE A 50 19.26 -1.64 5.61
CA PHE A 50 18.82 -2.95 5.11
C PHE A 50 19.04 -3.07 3.60
N PHE A 51 18.63 -2.06 2.82
CA PHE A 51 18.85 -2.07 1.36
C PHE A 51 20.33 -1.98 0.99
N ARG A 52 21.12 -1.15 1.68
CA ARG A 52 22.55 -1.00 1.43
C ARG A 52 23.32 -2.28 1.73
N GLU A 53 23.03 -2.90 2.87
CA GLU A 53 23.68 -4.13 3.30
C GLU A 53 23.25 -5.33 2.45
N HIS A 54 22.01 -5.35 1.96
CA HIS A 54 21.53 -6.36 1.00
C HIS A 54 22.46 -6.51 -0.22
N PHE A 55 22.93 -5.39 -0.80
CA PHE A 55 23.87 -5.42 -1.93
C PHE A 55 25.26 -5.91 -1.54
N LYS A 56 25.67 -5.78 -0.27
CA LYS A 56 26.95 -6.30 0.21
C LYS A 56 26.89 -7.81 0.48
N TRP A 57 25.76 -8.30 0.96
CA TRP A 57 25.59 -9.73 1.26
C TRP A 57 25.50 -10.58 0.02
N LEU A 58 24.96 -10.03 -1.07
CA LEU A 58 24.71 -10.74 -2.31
C LEU A 58 25.63 -10.22 -3.40
N GLY A 59 26.55 -11.07 -3.89
CA GLY A 59 27.24 -10.80 -5.14
C GLY A 59 26.27 -10.73 -6.33
N ASP A 60 26.74 -10.28 -7.49
CA ASP A 60 25.89 -10.01 -8.67
C ASP A 60 25.14 -11.24 -9.21
N LYS A 61 25.54 -12.45 -8.83
CA LYS A 61 24.87 -13.72 -9.19
C LYS A 61 24.66 -14.64 -8.00
N ASP A 62 24.55 -14.06 -6.80
CA ASP A 62 24.40 -14.84 -5.59
C ASP A 62 22.92 -15.03 -5.21
N THR A 63 22.66 -16.15 -4.54
CA THR A 63 21.36 -16.50 -3.99
C THR A 63 21.56 -17.04 -2.59
N LYS A 64 20.92 -16.38 -1.62
CA LYS A 64 21.04 -16.69 -0.19
C LYS A 64 19.69 -16.91 0.46
N ILE A 65 19.72 -17.49 1.66
CA ILE A 65 18.54 -17.64 2.52
C ILE A 65 18.55 -16.58 3.62
N MET A 66 17.40 -15.95 3.81
CA MET A 66 17.10 -15.14 4.98
C MET A 66 16.04 -15.83 5.85
N TRP A 67 16.30 -15.88 7.15
CA TRP A 67 15.37 -16.43 8.13
C TRP A 67 14.61 -15.32 8.84
N LEU A 68 13.31 -15.23 8.60
CA LEU A 68 12.41 -14.36 9.36
C LEU A 68 11.57 -15.23 10.29
N GLY A 69 11.96 -15.28 11.57
CA GLY A 69 11.38 -16.22 12.52
C GLY A 69 11.69 -17.66 12.12
N VAL A 70 10.66 -18.42 11.80
CA VAL A 70 10.75 -19.83 11.37
C VAL A 70 10.72 -19.98 9.84
N ASP A 71 10.30 -18.94 9.13
CA ASP A 71 10.14 -18.94 7.69
C ASP A 71 11.45 -18.62 6.97
N LYS A 72 11.67 -19.27 5.83
CA LYS A 72 12.82 -19.05 4.96
C LYS A 72 12.41 -18.25 3.73
N TYR A 73 13.19 -17.21 3.44
CA TYR A 73 13.03 -16.36 2.27
C TYR A 73 14.25 -16.54 1.37
N LEU A 74 14.00 -16.83 0.10
CA LEU A 74 15.04 -16.83 -0.91
C LEU A 74 15.30 -15.39 -1.35
N ILE A 75 16.55 -14.94 -1.24
CA ILE A 75 16.98 -13.64 -1.72
C ILE A 75 18.01 -13.85 -2.80
N THR A 76 17.82 -13.25 -3.97
CA THR A 76 18.66 -13.49 -5.14
C THR A 76 18.93 -12.21 -5.89
N ARG A 77 20.16 -12.10 -6.42
CA ARG A 77 20.54 -11.11 -7.44
C ARG A 77 20.82 -11.78 -8.79
N ASP A 78 20.68 -13.11 -8.88
CA ASP A 78 20.82 -13.83 -10.15
C ASP A 78 19.63 -13.52 -11.06
N GLN A 79 19.91 -12.77 -12.13
CA GLN A 79 18.93 -12.41 -13.16
C GLN A 79 18.17 -13.62 -13.72
N LYS A 80 18.82 -14.79 -13.87
CA LYS A 80 18.15 -15.99 -14.40
C LYS A 80 17.12 -16.54 -13.42
N VAL A 81 17.39 -16.45 -12.12
CA VAL A 81 16.43 -16.84 -11.08
C VAL A 81 15.28 -15.84 -11.04
N ILE A 82 15.60 -14.54 -11.06
CA ILE A 82 14.60 -13.46 -11.07
C ILE A 82 13.66 -13.60 -12.28
N GLU A 83 14.19 -13.79 -13.49
CA GLU A 83 13.41 -13.96 -14.72
C GLU A 83 12.44 -15.14 -14.61
N LYS A 84 12.93 -16.32 -14.18
CA LYS A 84 12.08 -17.50 -14.00
C LYS A 84 10.95 -17.27 -12.99
N LEU A 85 11.21 -16.50 -11.92
CA LEU A 85 10.20 -16.19 -10.92
C LEU A 85 9.17 -15.20 -11.44
N LEU A 86 9.60 -14.12 -12.11
CA LEU A 86 8.73 -13.00 -12.52
C LEU A 86 7.92 -13.28 -13.80
N VAL A 87 8.42 -14.09 -14.72
CA VAL A 87 7.70 -14.46 -15.96
C VAL A 87 6.65 -15.55 -15.70
N SER A 88 6.73 -16.24 -14.56
CA SER A 88 5.83 -17.33 -14.23
C SER A 88 4.40 -16.87 -13.94
N ASN A 89 3.44 -17.43 -14.68
CA ASN A 89 1.99 -17.27 -14.41
C ASN A 89 1.48 -18.15 -13.26
N THR A 90 2.34 -18.96 -12.64
CA THR A 90 2.01 -19.81 -11.49
C THR A 90 2.42 -19.16 -10.16
N ASN A 91 3.51 -18.39 -10.13
CA ASN A 91 4.06 -17.76 -8.93
C ASN A 91 3.38 -16.42 -8.61
N ILE A 92 2.05 -16.41 -8.57
CA ILE A 92 1.24 -15.19 -8.35
C ILE A 92 0.85 -14.97 -6.88
N THR A 93 1.00 -15.99 -6.04
CA THR A 93 0.69 -15.90 -4.60
C THR A 93 1.76 -15.09 -3.87
N LYS A 94 1.33 -14.07 -3.12
CA LYS A 94 2.23 -13.28 -2.29
C LYS A 94 2.87 -14.11 -1.17
N SER A 95 4.05 -13.65 -0.74
CA SER A 95 4.73 -14.26 0.39
C SER A 95 3.87 -14.16 1.66
N VAL A 96 4.08 -15.08 2.60
CA VAL A 96 3.37 -15.09 3.89
C VAL A 96 3.48 -13.73 4.58
N SER A 97 4.61 -13.02 4.48
CA SER A 97 4.84 -11.71 5.13
C SER A 97 3.79 -10.63 4.81
N TYR A 98 3.08 -10.74 3.68
CA TYR A 98 1.99 -9.83 3.32
C TYR A 98 0.80 -9.91 4.29
N TRP A 99 0.76 -10.91 5.18
CA TRP A 99 -0.25 -11.04 6.24
C TRP A 99 -0.39 -9.76 7.08
N ILE A 100 0.71 -8.99 7.23
CA ILE A 100 0.73 -7.73 7.99
C ILE A 100 -0.24 -6.69 7.40
N LEU A 101 -0.42 -6.71 6.07
CA LEU A 101 -1.30 -5.78 5.35
C LEU A 101 -2.77 -6.25 5.32
N ASN A 102 -3.07 -7.48 5.73
CA ASN A 102 -4.44 -8.02 5.66
C ASN A 102 -5.44 -7.19 6.46
N ASP A 103 -5.03 -6.68 7.62
CA ASP A 103 -5.90 -5.84 8.47
C ASP A 103 -6.34 -4.54 7.74
N TRP A 104 -5.53 -4.06 6.78
CA TRP A 104 -5.80 -2.86 5.99
C TRP A 104 -6.44 -3.16 4.64
N LEU A 105 -5.80 -3.98 3.81
CA LEU A 105 -6.11 -4.12 2.39
C LEU A 105 -6.96 -5.36 2.07
N GLY A 106 -7.29 -6.20 3.04
CA GLY A 106 -8.24 -7.31 2.91
C GLY A 106 -8.10 -8.15 1.63
N SER A 107 -9.22 -8.37 0.92
CA SER A 107 -9.27 -9.09 -0.36
C SER A 107 -8.94 -8.22 -1.58
N SER A 108 -8.00 -7.28 -1.45
CA SER A 108 -7.56 -6.44 -2.56
C SER A 108 -6.83 -7.19 -3.68
N LEU A 109 -6.68 -6.52 -4.82
CA LEU A 109 -5.82 -6.91 -5.93
C LEU A 109 -4.38 -7.26 -5.50
N LEU A 110 -3.83 -6.57 -4.50
CA LEU A 110 -2.45 -6.79 -4.05
C LEU A 110 -2.30 -8.13 -3.32
N LEU A 111 -3.30 -8.51 -2.53
CA LEU A 111 -3.25 -9.63 -1.59
C LEU A 111 -3.92 -10.90 -2.11
N THR A 112 -4.88 -10.77 -3.04
CA THR A 112 -5.55 -11.91 -3.67
C THR A 112 -4.61 -12.69 -4.59
N THR A 113 -4.93 -13.97 -4.80
CA THR A 113 -4.19 -14.88 -5.70
C THR A 113 -5.15 -15.71 -6.56
N GLY A 114 -4.60 -16.55 -7.43
CA GLY A 114 -5.36 -17.54 -8.21
C GLY A 114 -6.38 -16.90 -9.14
N ILE A 115 -7.57 -17.50 -9.21
CA ILE A 115 -8.66 -17.03 -10.08
C ILE A 115 -9.19 -15.65 -9.65
N HIS A 116 -9.26 -15.37 -8.35
CA HIS A 116 -9.72 -14.07 -7.85
C HIS A 116 -8.81 -12.93 -8.32
N TRP A 117 -7.49 -13.11 -8.18
CA TRP A 117 -6.52 -12.14 -8.68
C TRP A 117 -6.63 -11.94 -10.19
N ARG A 118 -6.75 -13.03 -10.98
CA ARG A 118 -6.90 -12.95 -12.44
C ARG A 118 -8.15 -12.19 -12.85
N ASN A 119 -9.28 -12.44 -12.17
CA ASN A 119 -10.54 -11.75 -12.43
C ASN A 119 -10.43 -10.26 -12.10
N LYS A 120 -9.90 -9.91 -10.91
CA LYS A 120 -9.66 -8.51 -10.53
C LYS A 120 -8.72 -7.81 -11.51
N ARG A 121 -7.57 -8.42 -11.87
CA ARG A 121 -6.65 -7.87 -12.89
C ARG A 121 -7.35 -7.62 -14.21
N LYS A 122 -8.09 -8.60 -14.74
CA LYS A 122 -8.80 -8.48 -16.02
C LYS A 122 -9.80 -7.32 -15.99
N MET A 123 -10.51 -7.16 -14.88
CA MET A 123 -11.50 -6.10 -14.70
C MET A 123 -10.87 -4.71 -14.53
N LEU A 124 -9.77 -4.60 -13.78
CA LEU A 124 -9.18 -3.32 -13.38
C LEU A 124 -8.19 -2.76 -14.42
N THR A 125 -7.49 -3.62 -15.17
CA THR A 125 -6.48 -3.20 -16.16
C THR A 125 -7.02 -2.20 -17.21
N PRO A 126 -8.24 -2.35 -17.75
CA PRO A 126 -8.82 -1.38 -18.68
C PRO A 126 -9.03 0.02 -18.09
N SER A 127 -8.96 0.21 -16.77
CA SER A 127 -9.01 1.55 -16.13
C SER A 127 -7.71 2.33 -16.26
N PHE A 128 -6.62 1.67 -16.65
CA PHE A 128 -5.28 2.25 -16.79
C PHE A 128 -4.81 2.26 -18.25
N HIS A 129 -5.74 2.13 -19.20
CA HIS A 129 -5.44 2.28 -20.63
C HIS A 129 -5.15 3.75 -20.95
N PHE A 130 -4.21 4.02 -21.87
CA PHE A 130 -3.72 5.37 -22.17
C PHE A 130 -4.83 6.40 -22.46
N ASN A 131 -5.86 6.03 -23.24
CA ASN A 131 -7.04 6.88 -23.49
C ASN A 131 -7.74 7.41 -22.23
N ILE A 132 -7.63 6.71 -21.09
CA ILE A 132 -8.23 7.14 -19.82
C ILE A 132 -7.25 8.01 -19.05
N LEU A 133 -5.95 7.67 -19.12
CA LEU A 133 -4.91 8.48 -18.51
C LEU A 133 -4.90 9.90 -19.10
N ASP A 134 -5.25 10.05 -20.37
CA ASP A 134 -5.40 11.36 -21.01
C ASP A 134 -6.41 12.28 -20.29
N ASN A 135 -7.46 11.69 -19.70
CA ASN A 135 -8.46 12.44 -18.92
C ASN A 135 -7.91 12.94 -17.57
N PHE A 136 -6.78 12.41 -17.10
CA PHE A 136 -6.14 12.79 -15.85
C PHE A 136 -5.14 13.95 -16.03
N PHE A 137 -4.68 14.23 -17.26
CA PHE A 137 -3.74 15.33 -17.51
C PHE A 137 -4.21 16.69 -16.94
N PRO A 138 -5.47 17.13 -17.15
CA PRO A 138 -5.91 18.42 -16.60
C PRO A 138 -5.85 18.47 -15.07
N THR A 139 -6.07 17.32 -14.41
CA THR A 139 -5.97 17.21 -12.95
C THR A 139 -4.51 17.29 -12.49
N ILE A 140 -3.62 16.56 -13.16
CA ILE A 140 -2.18 16.57 -12.87
C ILE A 140 -1.62 17.96 -13.10
N GLU A 141 -1.96 18.61 -14.22
CA GLU A 141 -1.54 19.96 -14.56
C GLU A 141 -1.97 20.96 -13.49
N ASN A 142 -3.26 20.99 -13.13
CA ASN A 142 -3.77 21.90 -12.10
C ASN A 142 -3.05 21.73 -10.75
N LEU A 143 -2.86 20.49 -10.28
CA LEU A 143 -2.14 20.22 -9.03
C LEU A 143 -0.64 20.57 -9.11
N THR A 144 -0.03 20.39 -10.29
CA THR A 144 1.37 20.76 -10.53
C THR A 144 1.55 22.26 -10.54
N THR A 145 0.65 23.01 -11.17
CA THR A 145 0.65 24.49 -11.14
C THR A 145 0.56 25.01 -9.71
N LYS A 146 -0.36 24.47 -8.90
CA LYS A 146 -0.47 24.82 -7.48
C LYS A 146 0.79 24.50 -6.68
N LEU A 147 1.48 23.41 -7.02
CA LEU A 147 2.79 23.08 -6.45
C LEU A 147 3.83 24.12 -6.81
N CYS A 148 3.97 24.46 -8.09
CA CYS A 148 4.89 25.48 -8.54
C CYS A 148 4.65 26.82 -7.84
N GLU A 149 3.39 27.28 -7.78
CA GLU A 149 3.02 28.53 -7.08
C GLU A 149 3.38 28.49 -5.59
N SER A 150 3.23 27.34 -4.93
CA SER A 150 3.60 27.17 -3.52
C SER A 150 5.11 27.21 -3.33
N LEU A 151 5.87 26.58 -4.24
CA LEU A 151 7.33 26.57 -4.22
C LEU A 151 7.91 27.94 -4.55
N GLU A 152 7.32 28.69 -5.49
CA GLU A 152 7.71 30.07 -5.80
C GLU A 152 7.58 30.97 -4.57
N LYS A 153 6.49 30.84 -3.80
CA LYS A 153 6.29 31.59 -2.55
C LYS A 153 7.37 31.28 -1.50
N LEU A 154 7.84 30.03 -1.42
CA LEU A 154 8.94 29.64 -0.53
C LEU A 154 10.29 30.17 -1.04
N ALA A 155 10.52 30.10 -2.35
CA ALA A 155 11.73 30.60 -2.99
C ALA A 155 11.90 32.11 -2.79
N VAL A 156 10.82 32.89 -2.92
CA VAL A 156 10.83 34.34 -2.66
C VAL A 156 11.24 34.66 -1.21
N LYS A 157 10.89 33.80 -0.25
CA LYS A 157 11.27 33.96 1.16
C LYS A 157 12.68 33.46 1.46
N GLY A 158 13.28 32.67 0.57
CA GLY A 158 14.54 31.98 0.81
C GLY A 158 14.42 30.78 1.76
N ASP A 159 13.21 30.24 1.95
CA ASP A 159 12.97 29.13 2.86
C ASP A 159 13.34 27.78 2.20
N SER A 160 14.07 26.93 2.91
CA SER A 160 14.32 25.54 2.49
C SER A 160 13.06 24.68 2.70
N PHE A 161 12.85 23.67 1.85
CA PHE A 161 11.75 22.73 1.99
C PHE A 161 12.19 21.28 1.73
N ASP A 162 11.38 20.33 2.19
CA ASP A 162 11.55 18.91 1.91
C ASP A 162 10.89 18.54 0.58
N ALA A 163 11.72 18.24 -0.43
CA ALA A 163 11.27 17.86 -1.76
C ALA A 163 10.51 16.52 -1.79
N CYS A 164 10.92 15.54 -0.98
CA CYS A 164 10.26 14.24 -0.89
C CYS A 164 8.85 14.42 -0.31
N LYS A 165 8.72 15.23 0.73
CA LYS A 165 7.42 15.60 1.31
C LYS A 165 6.55 16.31 0.26
N ALA A 166 7.07 17.30 -0.44
CA ALA A 166 6.34 18.05 -1.47
C ALA A 166 5.80 17.13 -2.58
N MET A 167 6.64 16.23 -3.10
CA MET A 167 6.25 15.28 -4.14
C MET A 167 5.23 14.26 -3.63
N LYS A 168 5.41 13.72 -2.42
CA LYS A 168 4.43 12.81 -1.80
C LYS A 168 3.04 13.44 -1.72
N TRP A 169 2.96 14.70 -1.27
CA TRP A 169 1.69 15.42 -1.17
C TRP A 169 1.04 15.71 -2.52
N HIS A 170 1.85 16.00 -3.54
CA HIS A 170 1.36 16.12 -4.91
C HIS A 170 0.81 14.79 -5.44
N SER A 171 1.58 13.70 -5.31
CA SER A 171 1.19 12.37 -5.79
C SER A 171 -0.09 11.87 -5.14
N ILE A 172 -0.25 12.01 -3.81
CA ILE A 172 -1.49 11.61 -3.14
C ILE A 172 -2.66 12.51 -3.53
N GLY A 173 -2.42 13.79 -3.80
CA GLY A 173 -3.42 14.71 -4.34
C GLY A 173 -3.95 14.24 -5.68
N VAL A 174 -3.05 13.88 -6.60
CA VAL A 174 -3.37 13.33 -7.91
C VAL A 174 -4.16 12.02 -7.75
N MET A 175 -3.70 11.10 -6.91
CA MET A 175 -4.37 9.83 -6.68
C MET A 175 -5.78 9.99 -6.09
N CYS A 176 -5.96 10.84 -5.08
CA CYS A 176 -7.27 11.11 -4.50
C CYS A 176 -8.24 11.75 -5.50
N GLN A 177 -7.77 12.70 -6.31
CA GLN A 177 -8.64 13.39 -7.27
C GLN A 177 -8.97 12.52 -8.49
N THR A 178 -8.00 11.76 -9.00
CA THR A 178 -8.21 10.88 -10.17
C THR A 178 -8.92 9.57 -9.84
N MET A 179 -8.70 9.00 -8.65
CA MET A 179 -9.34 7.76 -8.23
C MET A 179 -10.66 8.00 -7.53
N MET A 180 -10.71 8.92 -6.56
CA MET A 180 -11.88 9.13 -5.72
C MET A 180 -12.74 10.32 -6.13
N GLY A 181 -12.28 11.18 -7.05
CA GLY A 181 -13.01 12.38 -7.46
C GLY A 181 -13.06 13.45 -6.37
N VAL A 182 -12.11 13.42 -5.44
CA VAL A 182 -12.02 14.35 -4.31
C VAL A 182 -11.17 15.54 -4.70
N GLU A 183 -11.75 16.73 -4.64
CA GLU A 183 -10.97 17.95 -4.80
C GLU A 183 -10.13 18.18 -3.55
N MET A 184 -8.87 17.79 -3.66
CA MET A 184 -7.85 18.14 -2.69
C MET A 184 -7.55 19.62 -2.97
N GLY A 185 -8.04 20.54 -2.12
CA GLY A 185 -7.91 22.00 -2.30
C GLY A 185 -6.45 22.50 -2.30
N ASP A 186 -6.17 23.70 -1.76
CA ASP A 186 -4.78 24.24 -1.67
C ASP A 186 -3.95 23.56 -0.57
N PHE A 187 -3.86 22.24 -0.69
CA PHE A 187 -3.42 21.32 0.33
C PHE A 187 -1.91 21.33 0.56
N LEU A 188 -1.13 21.73 -0.46
CA LEU A 188 0.31 21.93 -0.35
C LEU A 188 0.64 23.02 0.66
N GLU A 189 -0.15 24.08 0.74
CA GLU A 189 0.01 25.10 1.76
C GLU A 189 -0.19 24.52 3.18
N THR A 190 -1.17 23.63 3.35
CA THR A 190 -1.41 22.91 4.61
C THR A 190 -0.28 21.93 4.94
N ALA A 191 0.26 21.24 3.93
CA ALA A 191 1.38 20.31 4.07
C ALA A 191 2.68 20.99 4.53
N PHE A 192 2.93 22.23 4.08
CA PHE A 192 4.10 23.02 4.48
C PHE A 192 3.88 23.77 5.81
N LYS A 193 2.66 24.26 6.10
CA LYS A 193 2.37 25.03 7.33
C LYS A 193 1.98 24.20 8.54
N GLY A 194 1.72 22.89 8.36
CA GLY A 194 1.22 22.01 9.42
C GLY A 194 -0.26 22.25 9.73
N VAL A 195 -0.86 21.28 10.44
CA VAL A 195 -2.30 20.97 10.64
C VAL A 195 -3.22 22.13 11.09
N LYS A 196 -2.75 23.37 11.23
CA LYS A 196 -3.61 24.53 11.56
C LYS A 196 -4.33 25.06 10.32
N CYS A 197 -5.11 24.21 9.65
CA CYS A 197 -6.11 24.68 8.70
C CYS A 197 -7.42 24.94 9.47
N ALA A 198 -8.06 26.09 9.26
CA ALA A 198 -9.36 26.39 9.87
C ALA A 198 -10.50 25.52 9.31
N ASP A 199 -10.21 24.73 8.27
CA ASP A 199 -11.13 23.89 7.53
C ASP A 199 -11.09 22.44 8.06
N GLU A 200 -12.23 21.96 8.56
CA GLU A 200 -12.39 20.63 9.13
C GLU A 200 -12.17 19.51 8.10
N GLU A 201 -12.56 19.73 6.84
CA GLU A 201 -12.42 18.74 5.77
C GLU A 201 -10.95 18.58 5.37
N LYS A 202 -10.22 19.69 5.23
CA LYS A 202 -8.77 19.66 4.97
C LYS A 202 -8.01 18.98 6.10
N THR A 203 -8.40 19.21 7.35
CA THR A 203 -7.79 18.56 8.52
C THR A 203 -7.97 17.04 8.48
N LYS A 204 -9.14 16.54 8.07
CA LYS A 204 -9.39 15.10 7.90
C LYS A 204 -8.51 14.49 6.81
N ILE A 205 -8.30 15.19 5.70
CA ILE A 205 -7.43 14.73 4.61
C ILE A 205 -5.96 14.69 5.07
N VAL A 206 -5.46 15.72 5.76
CA VAL A 206 -4.09 15.67 6.31
C VAL A 206 -3.94 14.47 7.24
N HIS A 207 -4.89 14.29 8.16
CA HIS A 207 -4.87 13.17 9.08
C HIS A 207 -4.96 11.81 8.38
N PHE A 208 -5.64 11.71 7.22
CA PHE A 208 -5.69 10.52 6.39
C PHE A 208 -4.30 10.15 5.85
N VAL A 209 -3.61 11.12 5.24
CA VAL A 209 -2.27 10.89 4.68
C VAL A 209 -1.25 10.55 5.76
N GLU A 210 -1.24 11.31 6.86
CA GLU A 210 -0.37 11.02 8.02
C GLU A 210 -0.66 9.64 8.62
N SER A 211 -1.92 9.21 8.59
CA SER A 211 -2.30 7.88 9.07
C SER A 211 -1.76 6.78 8.16
N ILE A 212 -1.75 6.98 6.85
CA ILE A 212 -1.18 6.00 5.92
C ILE A 212 0.34 5.95 6.11
N ASP A 213 1.02 7.09 6.15
CA ASP A 213 2.48 7.16 6.38
C ASP A 213 2.87 6.41 7.67
N PHE A 214 2.15 6.67 8.76
CA PHE A 214 2.35 5.94 10.02
C PHE A 214 2.17 4.43 9.85
N ILE A 215 1.13 3.98 9.13
CA ILE A 215 0.88 2.55 8.92
C ILE A 215 2.03 1.94 8.11
N LEU A 216 2.51 2.61 7.07
CA LEU A 216 3.60 2.11 6.22
C LEU A 216 4.91 1.96 6.99
N GLU A 217 5.30 2.99 7.75
CA GLU A 217 6.47 2.91 8.63
C GLU A 217 6.31 1.81 9.70
N PHE A 218 5.10 1.68 10.25
CA PHE A 218 4.83 0.68 11.26
C PHE A 218 4.82 -0.75 10.68
N VAL A 219 4.43 -0.96 9.43
CA VAL A 219 4.50 -2.27 8.75
C VAL A 219 5.94 -2.80 8.74
N ILE A 220 6.92 -1.93 8.43
CA ILE A 220 8.34 -2.28 8.44
C ILE A 220 8.77 -2.67 9.86
N THR A 221 8.42 -1.85 10.85
CA THR A 221 8.71 -2.12 12.27
C THR A 221 8.08 -3.43 12.75
N ARG A 222 6.81 -3.67 12.38
CA ARG A 222 6.05 -4.87 12.70
C ARG A 222 6.67 -6.12 12.07
N SER A 223 7.22 -6.02 10.86
CA SER A 223 7.90 -7.14 10.20
C SER A 223 9.15 -7.62 10.96
N LYS A 224 9.84 -6.71 11.65
CA LYS A 224 11.08 -6.99 12.40
C LYS A 224 10.83 -7.46 13.84
N CYS A 225 9.63 -7.23 14.38
CA CYS A 225 9.29 -7.45 15.79
C CYS A 225 8.28 -8.57 15.99
N LEU A 226 8.73 -9.75 16.45
CA LEU A 226 7.89 -10.94 16.63
C LEU A 226 6.70 -10.73 17.57
N TRP A 227 6.87 -9.93 18.63
CA TRP A 227 5.77 -9.64 19.57
C TRP A 227 4.63 -8.85 18.91
N TYR A 228 4.90 -8.09 17.84
CA TYR A 228 3.86 -7.40 17.06
C TYR A 228 3.20 -8.30 16.00
N TRP A 229 3.68 -9.55 15.83
CA TRP A 229 3.07 -10.48 14.89
C TRP A 229 1.71 -10.96 15.38
N ASN A 230 1.57 -11.17 16.69
CA ASN A 230 0.29 -11.51 17.29
C ASN A 230 -0.58 -10.26 17.48
N LYS A 231 -1.71 -10.19 16.79
CA LYS A 231 -2.67 -9.07 16.85
C LYS A 231 -3.16 -8.75 18.26
N HIS A 232 -3.32 -9.74 19.14
CA HIS A 232 -3.80 -9.53 20.50
C HIS A 232 -2.73 -8.89 21.36
N ILE A 233 -1.49 -9.39 21.26
CA ILE A 233 -0.32 -8.80 21.93
C ILE A 233 -0.12 -7.36 21.44
N LEU A 234 -0.19 -7.13 20.13
CA LEU A 234 -0.06 -5.80 19.54
C LEU A 234 -1.05 -4.79 20.14
N LYS A 235 -2.33 -5.16 20.30
CA LYS A 235 -3.38 -4.29 20.88
C LYS A 235 -3.13 -3.89 22.33
N LEU A 236 -2.27 -4.59 23.06
CA LEU A 236 -1.91 -4.21 24.43
C LEU A 236 -0.95 -3.02 24.46
N PHE A 237 -0.10 -2.88 23.44
CA PHE A 237 0.88 -1.81 23.36
C PHE A 237 0.26 -0.48 22.89
N PRO A 238 0.72 0.68 23.39
CA PRO A 238 0.25 1.99 22.94
C PRO A 238 0.36 2.18 21.42
N ILE A 239 1.48 1.76 20.83
CA ILE A 239 1.71 1.85 19.39
C ILE A 239 0.71 1.01 18.59
N GLY A 240 0.33 -0.17 19.09
CA GLY A 240 -0.66 -1.02 18.44
C GLY A 240 -2.07 -0.47 18.56
N LYS A 241 -2.42 0.18 19.67
CA LYS A 241 -3.69 0.91 19.80
C LYS A 241 -3.75 2.06 18.78
N GLN A 242 -2.68 2.84 18.66
CA GLN A 242 -2.58 3.91 17.68
C GLN A 242 -2.70 3.38 16.24
N TYR A 243 -2.04 2.26 15.92
CA TYR A 243 -2.18 1.57 14.63
C TYR A 243 -3.63 1.24 14.31
N TYR A 244 -4.35 0.58 15.21
CA TYR A 244 -5.74 0.19 14.96
C TYR A 244 -6.69 1.40 14.91
N GLN A 245 -6.43 2.47 15.66
CA GLN A 245 -7.19 3.72 15.57
C GLN A 245 -7.02 4.41 14.22
N ARG A 246 -5.78 4.54 13.74
CA ARG A 246 -5.47 5.13 12.42
C ARG A 246 -6.03 4.28 11.28
N LEU A 247 -5.93 2.97 11.40
CA LEU A 247 -6.51 2.02 10.46
C LEU A 247 -8.05 2.18 10.37
N ASP A 248 -8.73 2.28 11.50
CA ASP A 248 -10.17 2.53 11.56
C ASP A 248 -10.53 3.88 10.94
N PHE A 249 -9.74 4.92 11.19
CA PHE A 249 -9.91 6.23 10.57
C PHE A 249 -9.79 6.16 9.05
N ILE A 250 -8.74 5.53 8.52
CA ILE A 250 -8.53 5.33 7.07
C ILE A 250 -9.73 4.60 6.44
N LYS A 251 -10.23 3.57 7.11
CA LYS A 251 -11.40 2.81 6.64
C LYS A 251 -12.64 3.69 6.56
N LYS A 252 -12.98 4.39 7.64
CA LYS A 252 -14.14 5.29 7.68
C LYS A 252 -14.03 6.41 6.65
N PHE A 253 -12.86 7.04 6.57
CA PHE A 253 -12.61 8.11 5.61
C PHE A 253 -12.81 7.61 4.17
N GLY A 254 -12.22 6.46 3.82
CA GLY A 254 -12.40 5.85 2.50
C GLY A 254 -13.86 5.54 2.17
N THR A 255 -14.61 4.97 3.11
CA THR A 255 -16.05 4.71 2.94
C THR A 255 -16.83 5.99 2.67
N THR A 256 -16.61 7.04 3.46
CA THR A 256 -17.27 8.34 3.26
C THR A 256 -16.98 8.94 1.89
N MET A 257 -15.76 8.79 1.36
CA MET A 257 -15.43 9.29 0.02
C MET A 257 -16.13 8.51 -1.09
N ILE A 258 -16.24 7.19 -0.94
CA ILE A 258 -17.00 6.34 -1.87
C ILE A 258 -18.49 6.73 -1.85
N GLU A 259 -19.07 6.91 -0.67
CA GLU A 259 -20.47 7.34 -0.50
C GLU A 259 -20.74 8.69 -1.15
N LYS A 260 -19.91 9.71 -0.86
CA LYS A 260 -20.00 11.04 -1.50
C LYS A 260 -19.97 10.95 -3.02
N ARG A 261 -19.12 10.07 -3.58
CA ARG A 261 -19.03 9.88 -5.04
C ARG A 261 -20.29 9.23 -5.61
N ILE A 262 -20.84 8.23 -4.92
CA ILE A 262 -22.09 7.58 -5.31
C ILE A 262 -23.24 8.60 -5.32
N GLU A 263 -23.35 9.44 -4.29
CA GLU A 263 -24.37 10.49 -4.22
C GLU A 263 -24.24 11.50 -5.37
N LYS A 264 -23.01 11.96 -5.65
CA LYS A 264 -22.76 12.88 -6.76
C LYS A 264 -23.19 12.29 -8.12
N LEU A 265 -22.89 11.00 -8.36
CA LEU A 265 -23.30 10.33 -9.60
C LEU A 265 -24.81 10.20 -9.75
N LYS A 266 -25.55 10.05 -8.64
CA LYS A 266 -27.02 10.02 -8.67
C LYS A 266 -27.59 11.40 -9.03
N ASN A 267 -27.09 12.46 -8.38
CA ASN A 267 -27.53 13.82 -8.66
C ASN A 267 -27.21 14.23 -10.11
N ASP A 268 -26.00 13.92 -10.60
CA ASP A 268 -25.60 14.17 -11.99
C ASP A 268 -26.45 13.38 -13.01
N SER A 269 -27.06 12.26 -12.61
CA SER A 269 -27.96 11.48 -13.49
C SER A 269 -29.41 11.99 -13.50
N GLU A 270 -29.81 12.80 -12.52
CA GLU A 270 -31.14 13.42 -12.44
C GLU A 270 -31.17 14.79 -13.16
N GLU A 271 -30.03 15.47 -13.33
CA GLU A 271 -29.93 16.79 -13.98
C GLU A 271 -29.65 16.75 -15.50
N ASP A 272 -29.29 15.60 -16.08
CA ASP A 272 -29.00 15.46 -17.53
C ASP A 272 -30.29 15.25 -18.38
N ILE A 273 -31.12 16.30 -18.52
CA ILE A 273 -31.83 16.60 -19.78
C ILE A 273 -31.55 18.07 -20.12
N PRO A 274 -30.49 18.33 -20.89
CA PRO A 274 -30.73 18.77 -22.26
C PRO A 274 -29.83 18.08 -23.28
N SER A 275 -30.43 17.82 -24.44
CA SER A 275 -29.81 17.39 -25.69
C SER A 275 -28.63 18.29 -26.10
N ASN A 276 -27.57 17.66 -26.60
CA ASN A 276 -26.37 18.26 -27.22
C ASN A 276 -25.30 18.88 -26.30
N ILE A 277 -24.68 18.06 -25.43
CA ILE A 277 -23.25 18.22 -25.13
C ILE A 277 -22.59 16.85 -25.21
N ASP A 278 -21.49 16.79 -25.96
CA ASP A 278 -20.70 15.62 -26.33
C ASP A 278 -20.46 14.66 -25.14
N SER A 279 -21.15 13.51 -25.14
CA SER A 279 -21.04 12.44 -24.13
C SER A 279 -19.64 11.80 -24.07
N ARG A 280 -18.70 12.26 -24.89
CA ARG A 280 -17.28 11.87 -24.90
C ARG A 280 -16.43 12.57 -23.83
N ASN A 281 -16.88 13.68 -23.25
CA ASN A 281 -16.09 14.47 -22.29
C ASN A 281 -16.39 14.19 -20.81
N LYS A 282 -17.27 13.23 -20.47
CA LYS A 282 -17.52 12.88 -19.07
C LYS A 282 -16.27 12.14 -18.55
N LYS A 283 -15.52 12.78 -17.64
CA LYS A 283 -14.33 12.19 -16.99
C LYS A 283 -14.75 10.94 -16.20
N VAL A 284 -14.62 9.77 -16.81
CA VAL A 284 -14.85 8.49 -16.15
C VAL A 284 -13.65 8.20 -15.25
N ILE A 285 -13.84 8.30 -13.93
CA ILE A 285 -12.81 7.94 -12.96
C ILE A 285 -12.85 6.45 -12.63
N PHE A 286 -11.83 5.97 -11.92
CA PHE A 286 -11.72 4.58 -11.50
C PHE A 286 -12.95 4.10 -10.71
N LEU A 287 -13.43 4.90 -9.74
CA LEU A 287 -14.63 4.56 -8.96
C LEU A 287 -15.86 4.37 -9.85
N ASP A 288 -16.06 5.19 -10.88
CA ASP A 288 -17.25 5.11 -11.76
C ASP A 288 -17.31 3.76 -12.50
N LYS A 289 -16.14 3.28 -12.96
CA LYS A 289 -16.03 1.95 -13.59
C LYS A 289 -16.34 0.83 -12.60
N MET A 290 -15.84 0.94 -11.37
CA MET A 290 -16.09 -0.06 -10.34
C MET A 290 -17.56 -0.10 -9.92
N LEU A 291 -18.19 1.06 -9.76
CA LEU A 291 -19.62 1.18 -9.45
C LEU A 291 -20.48 0.56 -10.56
N THR A 292 -20.10 0.74 -11.82
CA THR A 292 -20.78 0.09 -12.96
C THR A 292 -20.70 -1.45 -12.86
N ASN A 293 -19.57 -2.00 -12.42
CA ASN A 293 -19.40 -3.44 -12.27
C ASN A 293 -20.12 -4.00 -11.03
N ILE A 294 -20.26 -3.20 -9.96
CA ILE A 294 -21.14 -3.54 -8.82
C ILE A 294 -22.59 -3.68 -9.29
N ASN A 295 -23.08 -2.75 -10.11
CA ASN A 295 -24.44 -2.83 -10.65
C ASN A 295 -24.68 -4.07 -11.52
N LYS A 296 -23.64 -4.64 -12.11
CA LYS A 296 -23.68 -5.92 -12.86
C LYS A 296 -23.60 -7.17 -11.97
N GLY A 297 -23.40 -7.00 -10.67
CA GLY A 297 -23.18 -8.10 -9.71
C GLY A 297 -21.80 -8.75 -9.82
N GLU A 298 -20.85 -8.12 -10.52
CA GLU A 298 -19.50 -8.68 -10.74
C GLU A 298 -18.55 -8.39 -9.57
N VAL A 299 -18.86 -7.39 -8.75
CA VAL A 299 -18.00 -6.86 -7.68
C VAL A 299 -18.83 -6.54 -6.45
N THR A 300 -18.28 -6.77 -5.26
CA THR A 300 -18.89 -6.36 -4.00
C THR A 300 -18.47 -4.95 -3.57
N VAL A 301 -19.26 -4.28 -2.73
CA VAL A 301 -18.86 -2.98 -2.15
C VAL A 301 -17.57 -3.11 -1.32
N GLU A 302 -17.37 -4.24 -0.66
CA GLU A 302 -16.15 -4.53 0.09
C GLU A 302 -14.93 -4.65 -0.83
N ASP A 303 -15.06 -5.28 -2.00
CA ASP A 303 -13.99 -5.35 -3.00
C ASP A 303 -13.64 -3.96 -3.54
N LEU A 304 -14.63 -3.12 -3.83
CA LEU A 304 -14.41 -1.73 -4.23
C LEU A 304 -13.62 -0.97 -3.18
N PHE A 305 -13.97 -1.12 -1.91
CA PHE A 305 -13.27 -0.50 -0.80
C PHE A 305 -11.79 -0.93 -0.75
N TYR A 306 -11.51 -2.24 -0.71
CA TYR A 306 -10.14 -2.75 -0.61
C TYR A 306 -9.28 -2.41 -1.84
N ASP A 307 -9.85 -2.51 -3.04
CA ASP A 307 -9.13 -2.20 -4.27
C ASP A 307 -8.82 -0.69 -4.35
N THR A 308 -9.77 0.18 -3.98
CA THR A 308 -9.53 1.63 -3.93
C THR A 308 -8.42 2.00 -2.96
N GLN A 309 -8.44 1.44 -1.74
CA GLN A 309 -7.38 1.65 -0.75
C GLN A 309 -6.02 1.18 -1.27
N THR A 310 -6.00 0.05 -1.99
CA THR A 310 -4.78 -0.49 -2.60
C THR A 310 -4.24 0.41 -3.71
N PHE A 311 -5.09 0.97 -4.54
CA PHE A 311 -4.66 1.89 -5.59
C PHE A 311 -4.12 3.19 -5.02
N ILE A 312 -4.77 3.76 -3.99
CA ILE A 312 -4.23 4.94 -3.30
C ILE A 312 -2.86 4.58 -2.73
N PHE A 313 -2.80 3.57 -1.86
CA PHE A 313 -1.55 3.11 -1.24
C PHE A 313 -0.40 2.88 -2.24
N ALA A 314 -0.66 2.19 -3.36
CA ALA A 314 0.39 1.82 -4.30
C ALA A 314 0.72 2.92 -5.32
N GLY A 315 -0.10 3.97 -5.42
CA GLY A 315 0.00 4.98 -6.47
C GLY A 315 0.61 6.31 -6.06
N TYR A 316 0.91 6.52 -4.77
CA TYR A 316 1.58 7.72 -4.27
C TYR A 316 2.88 7.38 -3.51
#